data_AF-A0A233RQL7-F1
#
_entry.id   AF-A0A233RQL7-F1
#
_cell.length_a   1.000
_cell.length_b   1.000
_cell.length_c   1.000
_cell.angle_alpha   90.00
_cell.angle_beta   90.00
_cell.angle_gamma   90.00
#
_symmetry.space_group_name_H-M   'P 1'
#
loop_
_entity.id
_entity.type
_entity.pdbx_description
1 polymer ?
#
loop_
_entity_poly.entity_id
_entity_poly.type
_entity_poly.pdbx_seq_one_letter_code
_entity_poly.pdbx_strand_id
1 'polypeptide(L)'
;MTAGSRGDVAPYTGLGYRLGRAGHEVTLVTHGCFEPLVAGSGVRFHALPVDPRAELESPRGRGLHRSTSGAGKLVRVVELARRLVGRMTDDLVAAARESDVLLLSASLAPLGHAVAEGLRLPSMGLYLQPLAPTQEFAPPVLGGGTFGAPGNRLAGHGVNLAVERVFAATVPAVRARLGLPPVRTGPARRARERRLWPVHHGFSPLVVPRPRDWRPGLGVCGYWWPYDTEPELPHRLREFLDAGPPPVFVGLGSATVPDAGRLSAQVVAALRRAGLRGVVQRGWGGLAADGDDMLTIGEVAHSALFPRMAAVVHHAG
;
A
#
# COMPACT_ATOMS: atom_id res chain seq x y z
N MET A 1 -8.19 -8.75 2.16
CA MET A 1 -8.82 -7.42 2.14
C MET A 1 -7.74 -6.34 2.26
N THR A 2 -7.71 -5.40 1.32
CA THR A 2 -6.77 -4.28 1.35
C THR A 2 -7.37 -3.02 0.74
N ALA A 3 -6.86 -1.85 1.13
CA ALA A 3 -7.23 -0.55 0.57
C ALA A 3 -5.99 0.34 0.53
N GLY A 4 -5.88 1.16 -0.51
CA GLY A 4 -4.73 2.03 -0.74
C GLY A 4 -4.38 2.17 -2.22
N SER A 5 -3.14 2.51 -2.48
CA SER A 5 -2.57 2.67 -3.81
C SER A 5 -2.25 1.33 -4.47
N ARG A 6 -1.65 1.36 -5.67
CA ARG A 6 -1.18 0.15 -6.36
C ARG A 6 -0.21 -0.67 -5.48
N GLY A 7 0.69 -0.02 -4.75
CA GLY A 7 1.63 -0.70 -3.85
C GLY A 7 0.94 -1.45 -2.70
N ASP A 8 -0.26 -1.00 -2.30
CA ASP A 8 -1.07 -1.65 -1.27
C ASP A 8 -1.95 -2.79 -1.82
N VAL A 9 -1.94 -3.04 -3.13
CA VAL A 9 -2.82 -4.00 -3.79
C VAL A 9 -2.04 -5.04 -4.58
N ALA A 10 -1.12 -4.59 -5.44
CA ALA A 10 -0.39 -5.45 -6.36
C ALA A 10 0.31 -6.63 -5.67
N PRO A 11 0.99 -6.49 -4.52
CA PRO A 11 1.61 -7.63 -3.83
C PRO A 11 0.63 -8.75 -3.46
N TYR A 12 -0.62 -8.40 -3.13
CA TYR A 12 -1.64 -9.39 -2.75
C TYR A 12 -2.16 -10.20 -3.93
N THR A 13 -2.00 -9.72 -5.16
CA THR A 13 -2.39 -10.46 -6.37
C THR A 13 -1.51 -11.72 -6.52
N GLY A 14 -0.20 -11.59 -6.34
CA GLY A 14 0.72 -12.73 -6.43
C GLY A 14 0.65 -13.65 -5.21
N LEU A 15 0.42 -13.11 -4.02
CA LEU A 15 0.09 -13.93 -2.86
C LEU A 15 -1.20 -14.73 -3.10
N GLY A 16 -2.26 -14.08 -3.58
CA GLY A 16 -3.53 -14.72 -3.89
C GLY A 16 -3.39 -15.81 -4.95
N TYR A 17 -2.65 -15.54 -6.03
CA TYR A 17 -2.34 -16.55 -7.05
C TYR A 17 -1.67 -17.78 -6.45
N ARG A 18 -0.67 -17.61 -5.59
CA ARG A 18 0.04 -18.73 -4.95
C ARG A 18 -0.83 -19.51 -3.97
N LEU A 19 -1.70 -18.83 -3.23
CA LEU A 19 -2.71 -19.49 -2.37
C LEU A 19 -3.72 -20.28 -3.21
N GLY A 20 -4.14 -19.73 -4.35
CA GLY A 20 -4.95 -20.42 -5.35
C GLY A 20 -4.30 -21.71 -5.84
N ARG A 21 -3.02 -21.65 -6.19
CA ARG A 21 -2.23 -22.82 -6.58
C ARG A 21 -2.03 -23.85 -5.46
N ALA A 22 -2.13 -23.42 -4.20
CA ALA A 22 -2.11 -24.31 -3.05
C ALA A 22 -3.49 -24.94 -2.74
N GLY A 23 -4.52 -24.65 -3.55
CA GLY A 23 -5.85 -25.24 -3.43
C GLY A 23 -6.86 -24.40 -2.63
N HIS A 24 -6.55 -23.14 -2.34
CA HIS A 24 -7.47 -22.24 -1.64
C HIS A 24 -8.28 -21.39 -2.62
N GLU A 25 -9.54 -21.12 -2.29
CA GLU A 25 -10.31 -20.09 -2.98
C GLU A 25 -9.97 -18.72 -2.38
N VAL A 26 -9.57 -17.76 -3.22
CA VAL A 26 -9.09 -16.45 -2.76
C VAL A 26 -9.91 -15.35 -3.42
N THR A 27 -10.48 -14.47 -2.60
CA THR A 27 -11.13 -13.24 -3.05
C THR A 27 -10.31 -12.02 -2.62
N LEU A 28 -9.82 -11.26 -3.60
CA LEU A 28 -9.20 -9.96 -3.35
C LEU A 28 -10.26 -8.88 -3.22
N VAL A 29 -10.41 -8.36 -2.01
CA VAL A 29 -11.33 -7.26 -1.69
C VAL A 29 -10.56 -5.94 -1.66
N THR A 30 -10.78 -5.06 -2.64
CA THR A 30 -10.11 -3.75 -2.75
C THR A 30 -10.82 -2.84 -3.76
N HIS A 31 -10.25 -1.67 -4.07
CA HIS A 31 -10.84 -0.67 -4.97
C HIS A 31 -11.03 -1.20 -6.40
N GLY A 32 -12.19 -0.94 -7.01
CA GLY A 32 -12.57 -1.49 -8.32
C GLY A 32 -11.59 -1.20 -9.46
N CYS A 33 -10.86 -0.08 -9.42
CA CYS A 33 -9.85 0.27 -10.42
C CYS A 33 -8.67 -0.72 -10.49
N PHE A 34 -8.52 -1.61 -9.51
CA PHE A 34 -7.48 -2.64 -9.48
C PHE A 34 -7.96 -4.03 -9.92
N GLU A 35 -9.22 -4.20 -10.31
CA GLU A 35 -9.74 -5.47 -10.84
C GLU A 35 -8.87 -6.04 -11.99
N PRO A 36 -8.36 -5.23 -12.94
CA PRO A 36 -7.49 -5.76 -14.00
C PRO A 36 -6.21 -6.43 -13.49
N LEU A 37 -5.73 -6.12 -12.27
CA LEU A 37 -4.49 -6.71 -11.72
C LEU A 37 -4.63 -8.18 -11.34
N VAL A 38 -5.85 -8.69 -11.20
CA VAL A 38 -6.10 -10.12 -10.93
C VAL A 38 -6.56 -10.89 -12.17
N ALA A 39 -6.66 -10.24 -13.32
CA ALA A 39 -7.09 -10.88 -14.56
C ALA A 39 -6.20 -12.09 -14.88
N GLY A 40 -6.83 -13.23 -15.17
CA GLY A 40 -6.12 -14.47 -15.49
C GLY A 40 -5.42 -15.17 -14.31
N SER A 41 -5.43 -14.59 -13.09
CA SER A 41 -4.78 -15.20 -11.91
C SER A 41 -5.61 -16.31 -11.25
N GLY A 42 -6.90 -16.41 -11.56
CA GLY A 42 -7.85 -17.26 -10.83
C GLY A 42 -8.27 -16.73 -9.46
N VAL A 43 -7.72 -15.59 -9.02
CA VAL A 43 -8.17 -14.89 -7.81
C VAL A 43 -9.49 -14.17 -8.10
N ARG A 44 -10.52 -14.43 -7.29
CA ARG A 44 -11.80 -13.72 -7.36
C ARG A 44 -11.62 -12.26 -6.93
N PHE A 45 -12.49 -11.38 -7.38
CA PHE A 45 -12.43 -9.97 -7.05
C PHE A 45 -13.73 -9.49 -6.41
N HIS A 46 -13.63 -8.65 -5.39
CA HIS A 46 -14.78 -7.95 -4.80
C HIS A 46 -14.45 -6.46 -4.69
N ALA A 47 -15.14 -5.66 -5.49
CA ALA A 47 -14.88 -4.23 -5.61
C ALA A 47 -15.42 -3.45 -4.40
N LEU A 48 -14.57 -2.61 -3.81
CA LEU A 48 -14.99 -1.59 -2.87
C LEU A 48 -15.35 -0.30 -3.62
N PRO A 49 -16.39 0.43 -3.20
CA PRO A 49 -17.01 1.53 -3.95
C PRO A 49 -16.22 2.84 -3.93
N VAL A 50 -15.03 2.82 -3.33
CA VAL A 50 -14.18 4.00 -3.16
C VAL A 50 -13.03 3.88 -4.15
N ASP A 51 -12.78 4.89 -4.97
CA ASP A 51 -11.53 5.00 -5.72
C ASP A 51 -10.59 5.96 -4.98
N PRO A 52 -9.42 5.50 -4.51
CA PRO A 52 -8.48 6.30 -3.73
C PRO A 52 -7.89 7.46 -4.55
N ARG A 53 -7.70 7.25 -5.86
CA ARG A 53 -7.19 8.27 -6.78
C ARG A 53 -8.26 9.32 -7.05
N ALA A 54 -9.49 8.89 -7.33
CA ALA A 54 -10.60 9.82 -7.53
C ALA A 54 -10.88 10.68 -6.28
N GLU A 55 -10.71 10.10 -5.08
CA GLU A 55 -10.87 10.84 -3.82
C GLU A 55 -9.75 11.87 -3.61
N LEU A 56 -8.49 11.50 -3.89
CA LEU A 56 -7.34 12.43 -3.86
C LEU A 56 -7.48 13.57 -4.87
N GLU A 57 -7.93 13.25 -6.09
CA GLU A 57 -8.16 14.21 -7.17
C GLU A 57 -9.45 15.03 -6.98
N SER A 58 -10.33 14.66 -6.05
CA SER A 58 -11.57 15.40 -5.79
C SER A 58 -11.27 16.82 -5.28
N PRO A 59 -12.20 17.80 -5.44
CA PRO A 59 -12.06 19.12 -4.81
C PRO A 59 -11.79 19.07 -3.30
N ARG A 60 -12.23 17.99 -2.62
CA ARG A 60 -12.03 17.76 -1.19
C ARG A 60 -10.62 17.22 -0.89
N GLY A 61 -10.12 16.27 -1.68
CA GLY A 61 -8.74 15.78 -1.62
C GLY A 61 -7.73 16.87 -1.94
N ARG A 62 -7.98 17.66 -2.99
CA ARG A 62 -7.19 18.87 -3.31
C ARG A 62 -7.29 19.94 -2.22
N GLY A 63 -8.44 20.06 -1.56
CA GLY A 63 -8.67 20.96 -0.42
C GLY A 63 -7.91 20.56 0.86
N LEU A 64 -7.48 19.31 1.00
CA LEU A 64 -6.63 18.83 2.10
C LEU A 64 -5.20 19.42 2.05
N HIS A 65 -4.73 19.77 0.85
CA HIS A 65 -3.46 20.47 0.61
C HIS A 65 -3.56 21.99 0.83
N ARG A 66 -4.77 22.56 0.84
CA ARG A 66 -5.01 24.02 0.90
C ARG A 66 -5.36 24.56 2.32
N SER A 67 -5.54 23.70 3.32
CA SER A 67 -5.83 24.14 4.70
C SER A 67 -4.55 24.43 5.47
N THR A 68 -4.36 25.68 5.90
CA THR A 68 -3.17 26.17 6.62
C THR A 68 -3.19 25.87 8.12
N SER A 69 -4.30 25.42 8.70
CA SER A 69 -4.40 25.03 10.13
C SER A 69 -4.54 23.51 10.32
N GLY A 70 -3.77 22.95 11.27
CA GLY A 70 -3.69 21.52 11.54
C GLY A 70 -5.01 20.90 12.02
N ALA A 71 -5.80 21.63 12.82
CA ALA A 71 -7.08 21.16 13.36
C ALA A 71 -8.17 21.04 12.28
N GLY A 72 -8.29 22.02 11.37
CA GLY A 72 -9.25 21.99 10.27
C GLY A 72 -8.98 20.88 9.26
N LYS A 73 -7.70 20.58 9.02
CA LYS A 73 -7.28 19.43 8.19
C LYS A 73 -7.68 18.10 8.84
N LEU A 74 -7.50 17.96 10.15
CA LEU A 74 -7.83 16.75 10.89
C LEU A 74 -9.35 16.46 10.87
N VAL A 75 -10.19 17.47 11.08
CA VAL A 75 -11.65 17.33 11.04
C VAL A 75 -12.13 16.83 9.69
N ARG A 76 -11.63 17.43 8.59
CA ARG A 76 -11.98 17.02 7.22
C ARG A 76 -11.53 15.59 6.89
N VAL A 77 -10.34 15.19 7.33
CA VAL A 77 -9.84 13.80 7.20
C VAL A 77 -10.75 12.82 7.93
N VAL A 78 -11.16 13.14 9.16
CA VAL A 78 -12.04 12.28 9.96
C VAL A 78 -13.43 12.15 9.34
N GLU A 79 -14.00 13.24 8.84
CA GLU A 79 -15.31 13.20 8.18
C GLU A 79 -15.28 12.39 6.89
N LEU A 80 -14.24 12.57 6.08
CA LEU A 80 -14.02 11.76 4.88
C LEU A 80 -13.87 10.28 5.26
N ALA A 81 -13.03 9.96 6.24
CA ALA A 81 -12.85 8.59 6.73
C ALA A 81 -14.17 7.95 7.18
N ARG A 82 -15.02 8.67 7.93
CA ARG A 82 -16.35 8.17 8.34
C ARG A 82 -17.24 7.81 7.16
N ARG A 83 -17.31 8.68 6.15
CA ARG A 83 -18.14 8.44 4.96
C ARG A 83 -17.63 7.27 4.12
N LEU A 84 -16.31 7.18 3.93
CA LEU A 84 -15.69 6.08 3.19
C LEU A 84 -15.90 4.75 3.91
N VAL A 85 -15.70 4.72 5.23
CA VAL A 85 -15.93 3.50 6.02
C VAL A 85 -17.39 3.06 5.97
N GLY A 86 -18.35 3.98 6.11
CA GLY A 86 -19.78 3.63 6.04
C GLY A 86 -20.16 2.97 4.71
N ARG A 87 -19.54 3.39 3.59
CA ARG A 87 -19.73 2.80 2.26
C ARG A 87 -19.00 1.47 2.09
N MET A 88 -17.79 1.34 2.64
CA MET A 88 -17.00 0.11 2.51
C MET A 88 -17.45 -1.01 3.46
N THR A 89 -18.11 -0.69 4.58
CA THR A 89 -18.40 -1.67 5.63
C THR A 89 -19.32 -2.79 5.13
N ASP A 90 -20.37 -2.46 4.39
CA ASP A 90 -21.35 -3.45 3.98
C ASP A 90 -20.75 -4.43 2.95
N ASP A 91 -19.93 -3.92 2.03
CA ASP A 91 -19.17 -4.73 1.06
C ASP A 91 -18.09 -5.59 1.75
N LEU A 92 -17.37 -5.04 2.74
CA LEU A 92 -16.42 -5.81 3.54
C LEU A 92 -17.12 -6.95 4.30
N VAL A 93 -18.31 -6.70 4.85
CA VAL A 93 -19.10 -7.73 5.55
C VAL A 93 -19.65 -8.75 4.55
N ALA A 94 -20.15 -8.33 3.39
CA ALA A 94 -20.65 -9.21 2.35
C ALA A 94 -19.54 -10.17 1.88
N ALA A 95 -18.38 -9.63 1.49
CA ALA A 95 -17.24 -10.43 1.07
C ALA A 95 -16.73 -11.37 2.19
N ALA A 96 -16.77 -10.93 3.45
CA ALA A 96 -16.36 -11.78 4.58
C ALA A 96 -17.31 -12.95 4.83
N ARG A 97 -18.62 -12.82 4.59
CA ARG A 97 -19.60 -13.90 4.82
C ARG A 97 -19.38 -15.11 3.92
N GLU A 98 -18.72 -14.91 2.78
CA GLU A 98 -18.38 -15.97 1.82
C GLU A 98 -16.99 -16.57 2.08
N SER A 99 -16.33 -16.21 3.19
CA SER A 99 -14.95 -16.59 3.48
C SER A 99 -14.81 -17.34 4.81
N ASP A 100 -13.91 -18.32 4.86
CA ASP A 100 -13.57 -19.04 6.09
C ASP A 100 -12.51 -18.34 6.94
N VAL A 101 -11.69 -17.47 6.33
CA VAL A 101 -10.60 -16.75 6.99
C VAL A 101 -10.41 -15.36 6.39
N LEU A 102 -10.13 -14.37 7.25
CA LEU A 102 -9.86 -13.00 6.80
C LEU A 102 -8.38 -12.66 6.85
N LEU A 103 -7.82 -12.34 5.69
CA LEU A 103 -6.45 -11.83 5.53
C LEU A 103 -6.49 -10.30 5.42
N LEU A 104 -5.90 -9.60 6.39
CA LEU A 104 -6.09 -8.16 6.57
C LEU A 104 -4.80 -7.38 6.34
N SER A 105 -4.81 -6.45 5.39
CA SER A 105 -3.74 -5.46 5.27
C SER A 105 -3.74 -4.53 6.48
N ALA A 106 -2.62 -3.84 6.72
CA ALA A 106 -2.52 -2.87 7.81
C ALA A 106 -3.57 -1.74 7.71
N SER A 107 -3.90 -1.32 6.49
CA SER A 107 -4.87 -0.24 6.23
C SER A 107 -6.30 -0.62 6.58
N LEU A 108 -6.69 -1.89 6.42
CA LEU A 108 -8.04 -2.37 6.73
C LEU A 108 -8.13 -3.17 8.03
N ALA A 109 -7.01 -3.56 8.64
CA ALA A 109 -7.02 -4.37 9.85
C ALA A 109 -7.93 -3.82 10.96
N PRO A 110 -7.96 -2.51 11.30
CA PRO A 110 -8.87 -2.00 12.34
C PRO A 110 -10.36 -2.29 12.10
N LEU A 111 -10.82 -2.18 10.85
CA LEU A 111 -12.21 -2.49 10.46
C LEU A 111 -12.41 -4.00 10.34
N GLY A 112 -11.47 -4.69 9.69
CA GLY A 112 -11.49 -6.14 9.49
C GLY A 112 -11.52 -6.93 10.80
N HIS A 113 -10.90 -6.44 11.87
CA HIS A 113 -11.04 -7.06 13.20
C HIS A 113 -12.48 -7.06 13.71
N ALA A 114 -13.22 -5.97 13.52
CA ALA A 114 -14.62 -5.90 13.93
C ALA A 114 -15.48 -6.84 13.09
N VAL A 115 -15.22 -6.92 11.77
CA VAL A 115 -15.88 -7.87 10.86
C VAL A 115 -15.58 -9.32 11.27
N ALA A 116 -14.30 -9.66 11.50
CA ALA A 116 -13.88 -10.99 11.95
C ALA A 116 -14.54 -11.38 13.28
N GLU A 117 -14.61 -10.47 14.24
CA GLU A 117 -15.27 -10.71 15.53
C GLU A 117 -16.78 -10.93 15.37
N GLY A 118 -17.44 -10.10 14.57
CA GLY A 118 -18.90 -10.17 14.36
C GLY A 118 -19.32 -11.45 13.64
N LEU A 119 -18.51 -11.90 12.68
CA LEU A 119 -18.75 -13.12 11.92
C LEU A 119 -18.08 -14.37 12.53
N ARG A 120 -17.36 -14.20 13.65
CA ARG A 120 -16.59 -15.26 14.34
C ARG A 120 -15.59 -15.99 13.43
N LEU A 121 -14.98 -15.25 12.51
CA LEU A 121 -13.99 -15.79 11.57
C LEU A 121 -12.57 -15.69 12.15
N PRO A 122 -11.70 -16.70 11.92
CA PRO A 122 -10.27 -16.53 12.11
C PRO A 122 -9.75 -15.42 11.19
N SER A 123 -8.69 -14.74 11.63
CA SER A 123 -8.06 -13.68 10.85
C SER A 123 -6.57 -13.62 11.09
N MET A 124 -5.84 -13.04 10.14
CA MET A 124 -4.41 -12.73 10.29
C MET A 124 -4.03 -11.46 9.53
N GLY A 125 -2.95 -10.84 9.98
CA GLY A 125 -2.40 -9.64 9.35
C GLY A 125 -1.44 -9.99 8.24
N LEU A 126 -1.54 -9.27 7.13
CA LEU A 126 -0.61 -9.34 6.02
C LEU A 126 -0.06 -7.94 5.77
N TYR A 127 1.13 -7.61 6.28
CA TYR A 127 1.62 -6.23 6.29
C TYR A 127 2.78 -6.06 5.31
N LEU A 128 2.75 -5.01 4.49
CA LEU A 128 3.82 -4.72 3.53
C LEU A 128 4.94 -3.85 4.13
N GLN A 129 4.81 -3.45 5.39
CA GLN A 129 5.73 -2.57 6.10
C GLN A 129 5.89 -3.03 7.57
N PRO A 130 7.04 -2.76 8.20
CA PRO A 130 7.30 -3.13 9.59
C PRO A 130 6.62 -2.14 10.56
N LEU A 131 5.31 -2.30 10.77
CA LEU A 131 4.50 -1.36 11.56
C LEU A 131 4.45 -1.69 13.06
N ALA A 132 4.92 -2.87 13.47
CA ALA A 132 5.01 -3.22 14.88
C ALA A 132 6.11 -2.40 15.59
N PRO A 133 5.81 -1.74 16.72
CA PRO A 133 6.80 -0.98 17.47
C PRO A 133 8.02 -1.83 17.82
N THR A 134 9.20 -1.27 17.61
CA THR A 134 10.50 -1.91 17.88
C THR A 134 11.49 -0.87 18.40
N GLN A 135 12.54 -1.34 19.06
CA GLN A 135 13.71 -0.56 19.45
C GLN A 135 14.72 -0.38 18.31
N GLU A 136 14.67 -1.16 17.23
CA GLU A 136 15.76 -1.20 16.24
C GLU A 136 15.72 -0.05 15.23
N PHE A 137 14.54 0.45 14.86
CA PHE A 137 14.39 1.54 13.91
C PHE A 137 13.17 2.42 14.20
N ALA A 138 13.22 3.66 13.71
CA ALA A 138 12.10 4.59 13.78
C ALA A 138 10.93 4.10 12.89
N PRO A 139 9.67 4.39 13.24
CA PRO A 139 8.52 4.02 12.43
C PRO A 139 8.66 4.51 10.98
N PRO A 140 8.43 3.65 9.96
CA PRO A 140 8.63 4.01 8.55
C PRO A 140 7.89 5.28 8.11
N VAL A 141 6.69 5.49 8.65
CA VAL A 141 5.86 6.67 8.36
C VAL A 141 6.51 8.01 8.78
N LEU A 142 7.54 7.97 9.63
CA LEU A 142 8.27 9.15 10.09
C LEU A 142 9.55 9.43 9.27
N GLY A 143 9.76 8.72 8.16
CA GLY A 143 10.90 8.97 7.25
C GLY A 143 12.12 8.06 7.49
N GLY A 144 11.99 7.02 8.32
CA GLY A 144 13.06 6.05 8.59
C GLY A 144 14.14 6.57 9.55
N GLY A 145 15.23 5.81 9.67
CA GLY A 145 16.35 6.12 10.59
C GLY A 145 16.12 5.59 12.01
N THR A 146 16.67 6.31 13.00
CA THR A 146 16.62 5.90 14.42
C THR A 146 16.55 7.12 15.34
N PHE A 147 15.72 7.03 16.37
CA PHE A 147 15.63 7.98 17.49
C PHE A 147 16.28 7.40 18.77
N GLY A 148 17.07 6.33 18.62
CA GLY A 148 17.54 5.49 19.73
C GLY A 148 16.48 4.50 20.20
N ALA A 149 16.91 3.41 20.84
CA ALA A 149 16.05 2.28 21.23
C ALA A 149 14.74 2.67 21.94
N PRO A 150 14.75 3.44 23.04
CA PRO A 150 13.50 3.85 23.70
C PRO A 150 12.67 4.81 22.84
N GLY A 151 13.34 5.70 22.08
CA GLY A 151 12.69 6.67 21.19
C GLY A 151 11.94 6.00 20.04
N ASN A 152 12.54 5.01 19.40
CA ASN A 152 11.94 4.19 18.34
C ASN A 152 10.65 3.52 18.80
N ARG A 153 10.72 2.85 19.96
CA ARG A 153 9.58 2.13 20.52
C ARG A 153 8.45 3.07 20.94
N LEU A 154 8.80 4.20 21.58
CA LEU A 154 7.83 5.22 21.97
C LEU A 154 7.15 5.84 20.74
N ALA A 155 7.93 6.20 19.72
CA ALA A 155 7.41 6.72 18.46
C ALA A 155 6.47 5.71 17.78
N GLY A 156 6.83 4.42 17.76
CA GLY A 156 5.97 3.36 17.21
C GLY A 156 4.64 3.23 17.95
N HIS A 157 4.66 3.29 19.28
CA HIS A 157 3.42 3.33 20.07
C HIS A 157 2.60 4.61 19.80
N GLY A 158 3.26 5.75 19.61
CA GLY A 158 2.62 7.02 19.23
C GLY A 158 1.92 6.94 17.88
N VAL A 159 2.56 6.36 16.86
CA VAL A 159 1.97 6.10 15.54
C VAL A 159 0.74 5.19 15.67
N ASN A 160 0.85 4.09 16.42
CA ASN A 160 -0.29 3.19 16.64
C ASN A 160 -1.47 3.91 17.32
N LEU A 161 -1.20 4.79 18.28
CA LEU A 161 -2.24 5.61 18.91
C LEU A 161 -2.88 6.61 17.93
N ALA A 162 -2.09 7.23 17.05
CA ALA A 162 -2.61 8.13 16.02
C ALA A 162 -3.53 7.39 15.06
N VAL A 163 -3.13 6.22 14.58
CA VAL A 163 -3.98 5.33 13.76
C VAL A 163 -5.27 4.98 14.50
N GLU A 164 -5.18 4.60 15.77
CA GLU A 164 -6.37 4.30 16.58
C GLU A 164 -7.34 5.48 16.69
N ARG A 165 -6.84 6.72 16.80
CA ARG A 165 -7.69 7.92 16.83
C ARG A 165 -8.41 8.15 15.51
N VAL A 166 -7.76 7.89 14.38
CA VAL A 166 -8.40 7.96 13.06
C VAL A 166 -9.56 6.97 12.98
N PHE A 167 -9.36 5.75 13.45
CA PHE A 167 -10.37 4.69 13.41
C PHE A 167 -11.39 4.72 14.57
N ALA A 168 -11.14 5.48 15.64
CA ALA A 168 -12.08 5.64 16.77
C ALA A 168 -13.42 6.25 16.31
N ALA A 169 -13.38 6.99 15.21
CA ALA A 169 -14.54 7.59 14.58
C ALA A 169 -15.40 6.61 13.77
N THR A 170 -14.87 5.45 13.38
CA THR A 170 -15.45 4.57 12.34
C THR A 170 -15.70 3.14 12.83
N VAL A 171 -14.79 2.58 13.64
CA VAL A 171 -14.94 1.23 14.21
C VAL A 171 -16.22 1.05 15.02
N PRO A 172 -16.67 2.02 15.86
CA PRO A 172 -17.93 1.86 16.60
C PRO A 172 -19.14 1.66 15.68
N ALA A 173 -19.18 2.32 14.53
CA ALA A 173 -20.27 2.17 13.57
C ALA A 173 -20.29 0.77 12.96
N VAL A 174 -19.12 0.23 12.58
CA VAL A 174 -18.98 -1.15 12.08
C VAL A 174 -19.41 -2.16 13.13
N ARG A 175 -18.99 -1.97 14.39
CA ARG A 175 -19.37 -2.84 15.51
C ARG A 175 -20.88 -2.81 15.75
N ALA A 176 -21.50 -1.64 15.76
CA ALA A 176 -22.95 -1.50 15.94
C ALA A 176 -23.73 -2.21 14.83
N ARG A 177 -23.30 -2.08 13.56
CA ARG A 177 -23.90 -2.80 12.42
C ARG A 177 -23.82 -4.32 12.57
N LEU A 178 -22.79 -4.82 13.23
CA LEU A 178 -22.58 -6.25 13.50
C LEU A 178 -23.15 -6.72 14.85
N GLY A 179 -23.90 -5.86 15.56
CA GLY A 179 -24.46 -6.18 16.88
C GLY A 179 -23.40 -6.38 17.98
N LEU A 180 -22.18 -5.88 17.79
CA LEU A 180 -21.09 -6.02 18.73
C LEU A 180 -21.11 -4.90 19.79
N PRO A 181 -20.75 -5.20 21.06
CA PRO A 181 -20.65 -4.18 22.09
C PRO A 181 -19.56 -3.16 21.76
N PRO A 182 -19.68 -1.90 22.19
CA PRO A 182 -18.65 -0.89 21.98
C PRO A 182 -17.36 -1.29 22.70
N VAL A 183 -16.21 -1.08 22.05
CA VAL A 183 -14.89 -1.32 22.64
C VAL A 183 -13.98 -0.13 22.41
N ARG A 184 -13.11 0.15 23.38
CA ARG A 184 -11.99 1.07 23.18
C ARG A 184 -10.94 0.38 22.30
N THR A 185 -10.52 1.06 21.24
CA THR A 185 -9.58 0.53 20.23
C THR A 185 -8.24 0.08 20.85
N GLY A 186 -7.67 0.86 21.76
CA GLY A 186 -6.40 0.54 22.46
C GLY A 186 -6.42 -0.77 23.25
N PRO A 187 -7.32 -0.94 24.24
CA PRO A 187 -7.48 -2.22 24.94
C PRO A 187 -7.75 -3.41 24.00
N ALA A 188 -8.56 -3.22 22.95
CA ALA A 188 -8.82 -4.27 21.96
C ALA A 188 -7.54 -4.66 21.20
N ARG A 189 -6.70 -3.69 20.80
CA ARG A 189 -5.38 -3.95 20.19
C ARG A 189 -4.48 -4.76 21.12
N ARG A 190 -4.34 -4.31 22.38
CA ARG A 190 -3.52 -5.03 23.37
C ARG A 190 -4.04 -6.44 23.63
N ALA A 191 -5.36 -6.66 23.62
CA ALA A 191 -5.94 -7.99 23.75
C ALA A 191 -5.54 -8.91 22.59
N ARG A 192 -5.54 -8.41 21.35
CA ARG A 192 -5.07 -9.16 20.17
C ARG A 192 -3.58 -9.47 20.24
N GLU A 193 -2.76 -8.49 20.66
CA GLU A 193 -1.32 -8.69 20.87
C GLU A 193 -1.06 -9.79 21.91
N ARG A 194 -1.79 -9.81 23.02
CA ARG A 194 -1.70 -10.87 24.05
C ARG A 194 -2.14 -12.25 23.56
N ARG A 195 -3.09 -12.31 22.63
CA ARG A 195 -3.53 -13.55 21.97
C ARG A 195 -2.61 -13.99 20.83
N LEU A 196 -1.46 -13.30 20.65
CA LEU A 196 -0.49 -13.58 19.60
C LEU A 196 -1.11 -13.63 18.20
N TRP A 197 -2.07 -12.73 17.91
CA TRP A 197 -2.68 -12.64 16.59
C TRP A 197 -1.60 -12.57 15.49
N PRO A 198 -1.59 -13.51 14.53
CA PRO A 198 -0.47 -13.66 13.62
C PRO A 198 -0.43 -12.54 12.59
N VAL A 199 0.78 -12.07 12.30
CA VAL A 199 1.04 -11.10 11.23
C VAL A 199 2.24 -11.57 10.41
N HIS A 200 2.01 -11.74 9.12
CA HIS A 200 3.04 -12.05 8.14
C HIS A 200 3.38 -10.79 7.35
N HIS A 201 4.66 -10.56 7.12
CA HIS A 201 5.13 -9.37 6.42
C HIS A 201 5.68 -9.69 5.04
N GLY A 202 5.19 -8.97 4.03
CA GLY A 202 5.51 -9.15 2.61
C GLY A 202 6.74 -8.38 2.14
N PHE A 203 7.81 -8.36 2.94
CA PHE A 203 9.09 -7.73 2.58
C PHE A 203 10.27 -8.66 2.89
N SER A 204 11.41 -8.41 2.26
CA SER A 204 12.61 -9.24 2.41
C SER A 204 13.31 -9.06 3.76
N PRO A 205 13.72 -10.15 4.44
CA PRO A 205 14.54 -10.07 5.64
C PRO A 205 15.97 -9.56 5.36
N LEU A 206 16.41 -9.56 4.09
CA LEU A 206 17.70 -8.97 3.68
C LEU A 206 17.63 -7.44 3.61
N VAL A 207 16.44 -6.87 3.43
CA VAL A 207 16.23 -5.42 3.33
C VAL A 207 15.84 -4.86 4.69
N VAL A 208 14.89 -5.50 5.37
CA VAL A 208 14.52 -5.19 6.75
C VAL A 208 14.58 -6.49 7.55
N PRO A 209 15.66 -6.71 8.34
CA PRO A 209 15.74 -7.84 9.24
C PRO A 209 14.56 -7.84 10.22
N ARG A 210 14.10 -9.03 10.61
CA ARG A 210 13.07 -9.15 11.66
C ARG A 210 13.65 -8.61 12.98
N PRO A 211 13.03 -7.58 13.60
CA PRO A 211 13.49 -7.11 14.90
C PRO A 211 13.49 -8.20 15.97
N ARG A 212 14.51 -8.19 16.81
CA ARG A 212 14.72 -9.14 17.92
C ARG A 212 13.66 -8.97 19.01
N ASP A 213 13.19 -7.75 19.22
CA ASP A 213 12.19 -7.41 20.23
C ASP A 213 10.74 -7.59 19.73
N TRP A 214 10.54 -8.01 18.47
CA TRP A 214 9.21 -8.42 18.02
C TRP A 214 8.78 -9.71 18.71
N ARG A 215 7.53 -9.70 19.21
CA ARG A 215 6.89 -10.87 19.80
C ARG A 215 6.79 -12.05 18.81
N PRO A 216 6.64 -13.29 19.31
CA PRO A 216 6.23 -14.43 18.50
C PRO A 216 4.96 -14.15 17.69
N GLY A 217 4.83 -14.79 16.53
CA GLY A 217 3.71 -14.58 15.61
C GLY A 217 3.83 -13.35 14.69
N LEU A 218 4.93 -12.60 14.76
CA LEU A 218 5.30 -11.59 13.75
C LEU A 218 6.40 -12.16 12.86
N GLY A 219 6.05 -12.56 11.63
CA GLY A 219 6.96 -13.17 10.65
C GLY A 219 7.31 -12.23 9.51
N VAL A 220 8.56 -12.28 9.03
CA VAL A 220 9.01 -11.62 7.80
C VAL A 220 9.16 -12.71 6.74
N CYS A 221 8.35 -12.66 5.69
CA CYS A 221 8.12 -13.79 4.79
C CYS A 221 8.76 -13.64 3.41
N GLY A 222 9.48 -12.54 3.15
CA GLY A 222 9.96 -12.21 1.81
C GLY A 222 8.95 -11.39 1.01
N TYR A 223 9.40 -10.88 -0.13
CA TYR A 223 8.53 -10.10 -1.02
C TYR A 223 7.40 -10.96 -1.60
N TRP A 224 6.18 -10.42 -1.53
CA TRP A 224 5.06 -10.94 -2.30
C TRP A 224 5.04 -10.21 -3.64
N TRP A 225 5.78 -10.77 -4.61
CA TRP A 225 5.79 -10.23 -5.96
C TRP A 225 4.38 -10.26 -6.57
N PRO A 226 3.92 -9.18 -7.22
CA PRO A 226 2.63 -9.17 -7.90
C PRO A 226 2.48 -10.32 -8.89
N TYR A 227 1.22 -10.70 -9.14
CA TYR A 227 0.90 -11.55 -10.27
C TYR A 227 1.17 -10.77 -11.55
N ASP A 228 1.96 -11.34 -12.43
CA ASP A 228 2.37 -10.70 -13.68
C ASP A 228 2.35 -11.74 -14.79
N THR A 229 1.49 -11.51 -15.79
CA THR A 229 1.32 -12.38 -16.97
C THR A 229 2.00 -11.84 -18.21
N GLU A 230 2.48 -10.59 -18.18
CA GLU A 230 3.01 -9.92 -19.36
C GLU A 230 4.50 -9.58 -19.18
N PRO A 231 5.40 -10.53 -19.46
CA PRO A 231 6.82 -10.25 -19.45
C PRO A 231 7.27 -9.41 -20.66
N GLU A 232 6.41 -9.20 -21.66
CA GLU A 232 6.83 -8.55 -22.91
C GLU A 232 6.71 -7.02 -22.83
N LEU A 233 7.84 -6.34 -23.07
CA LEU A 233 7.89 -4.89 -23.11
C LEU A 233 7.24 -4.37 -24.41
N PRO A 234 6.51 -3.23 -24.37
CA PRO A 234 5.97 -2.60 -25.58
C PRO A 234 7.04 -2.39 -26.66
N HIS A 235 6.68 -2.52 -27.94
CA HIS A 235 7.62 -2.43 -29.07
C HIS A 235 8.49 -1.17 -29.01
N ARG A 236 7.87 0.01 -28.86
CA ARG A 236 8.59 1.30 -28.75
C ARG A 236 9.59 1.35 -27.61
N LEU A 237 9.28 0.69 -26.48
CA LEU A 237 10.20 0.59 -25.36
C LEU A 237 11.38 -0.31 -25.72
N ARG A 238 11.14 -1.48 -26.33
CA ARG A 238 12.22 -2.36 -26.79
C ARG A 238 13.16 -1.68 -27.77
N GLU A 239 12.63 -1.01 -28.78
CA GLU A 239 13.42 -0.26 -29.77
C GLU A 239 14.31 0.78 -29.10
N PHE A 240 13.77 1.56 -28.15
CA PHE A 240 14.55 2.54 -27.40
C PHE A 240 15.68 1.90 -26.58
N LEU A 241 15.39 0.78 -25.92
CA LEU A 241 16.40 0.05 -25.14
C LEU A 241 17.52 -0.47 -26.03
N ASP A 242 17.19 -1.03 -27.19
CA ASP A 242 18.13 -1.65 -28.12
C ASP A 242 18.95 -0.62 -28.93
N ALA A 243 18.46 0.63 -29.06
CA ALA A 243 19.13 1.70 -29.80
C ALA A 243 20.38 2.30 -29.13
N GLY A 244 20.86 1.77 -27.99
CA GLY A 244 22.05 2.30 -27.34
C GLY A 244 22.35 1.75 -25.94
N PRO A 245 23.17 2.44 -25.13
CA PRO A 245 23.57 1.99 -23.78
C PRO A 245 22.40 1.96 -22.77
N PRO A 246 22.35 1.02 -21.82
CA PRO A 246 21.25 0.89 -20.85
C PRO A 246 20.84 2.23 -20.20
N PRO A 247 19.55 2.64 -20.28
CA PRO A 247 19.09 3.90 -19.71
C PRO A 247 18.90 3.82 -18.19
N VAL A 248 18.69 4.98 -17.56
CA VAL A 248 18.23 5.08 -16.18
C VAL A 248 16.71 5.13 -16.15
N PHE A 249 16.09 4.29 -15.34
CA PHE A 249 14.66 4.39 -15.05
C PHE A 249 14.39 5.48 -14.01
N VAL A 250 13.35 6.28 -14.21
CA VAL A 250 12.84 7.24 -13.23
C VAL A 250 11.33 7.09 -13.08
N GLY A 251 10.86 6.76 -11.87
CA GLY A 251 9.44 6.56 -11.62
C GLY A 251 9.05 6.76 -10.15
N LEU A 252 8.02 7.58 -9.93
CA LEU A 252 7.54 7.91 -8.58
C LEU A 252 6.26 7.16 -8.18
N GLY A 253 5.86 6.16 -8.98
CA GLY A 253 4.69 5.33 -8.70
C GLY A 253 3.43 6.17 -8.46
N SER A 254 2.77 5.91 -7.33
CA SER A 254 1.56 6.61 -6.89
C SER A 254 1.84 7.91 -6.10
N ALA A 255 3.09 8.35 -5.99
CA ALA A 255 3.40 9.61 -5.31
C ALA A 255 2.91 10.82 -6.12
N THR A 256 2.19 11.72 -5.45
CA THR A 256 1.75 13.01 -6.02
C THR A 256 2.88 14.02 -5.94
N VAL A 257 3.09 14.81 -7.00
CA VAL A 257 4.10 15.85 -7.04
C VAL A 257 3.43 17.23 -7.22
N PRO A 258 3.86 18.28 -6.49
CA PRO A 258 3.23 19.59 -6.59
C PRO A 258 3.34 20.24 -7.98
N ASP A 259 4.44 19.98 -8.68
CA ASP A 259 4.76 20.55 -9.99
C ASP A 259 5.45 19.48 -10.86
N ALA A 260 4.65 18.75 -11.63
CA ALA A 260 5.09 17.66 -12.49
C ALA A 260 6.01 18.16 -13.61
N GLY A 261 5.73 19.34 -14.16
CA GLY A 261 6.50 19.92 -15.27
C GLY A 261 7.91 20.30 -14.82
N ARG A 262 8.02 21.01 -13.70
CA ARG A 262 9.33 21.38 -13.14
C ARG A 262 10.14 20.15 -12.75
N LEU A 263 9.53 19.17 -12.10
CA LEU A 263 10.23 17.95 -11.70
C LEU A 263 10.68 17.14 -12.92
N SER A 264 9.84 17.03 -13.95
CA SER A 264 10.22 16.36 -15.19
C SER A 264 11.40 17.04 -15.87
N ALA A 265 11.39 18.38 -15.95
CA ALA A 265 12.51 19.15 -16.49
C ALA A 265 13.80 18.95 -15.69
N GLN A 266 13.71 18.90 -14.35
CA GLN A 266 14.85 18.62 -13.48
C GLN A 266 15.43 17.21 -13.69
N VAL A 267 14.56 16.20 -13.85
CA VAL A 267 14.97 14.82 -14.15
C VAL A 267 15.71 14.76 -15.48
N VAL A 268 15.15 15.35 -16.54
CA VAL A 268 15.78 15.38 -17.88
C VAL A 268 17.13 16.11 -17.83
N ALA A 269 17.19 17.27 -17.19
CA ALA A 269 18.43 18.03 -17.05
C ALA A 269 19.51 17.25 -16.28
N ALA A 270 19.13 16.53 -15.22
CA ALA A 270 20.07 15.72 -14.44
C ALA A 270 20.62 14.54 -15.26
N LEU A 271 19.76 13.82 -15.98
CA LEU A 271 20.18 12.70 -16.82
C LEU A 271 21.09 13.15 -17.96
N ARG A 272 20.75 14.24 -18.65
CA ARG A 272 21.59 14.83 -19.71
C ARG A 272 22.95 15.28 -19.19
N ARG A 273 22.99 15.94 -18.02
CA ARG A 273 24.26 16.32 -17.37
C ARG A 273 25.13 15.12 -17.00
N ALA A 274 24.51 13.98 -16.71
CA ALA A 274 25.20 12.72 -16.47
C ALA A 274 25.57 11.96 -17.76
N GLY A 275 25.15 12.44 -18.94
CA GLY A 275 25.36 11.74 -20.21
C GLY A 275 24.54 10.45 -20.33
N LEU A 276 23.40 10.36 -19.64
CA LEU A 276 22.58 9.15 -19.54
C LEU A 276 21.26 9.29 -20.30
N ARG A 277 20.85 8.21 -20.97
CA ARG A 277 19.50 8.05 -21.51
C ARG A 277 18.50 7.77 -20.38
N GLY A 278 17.24 8.14 -20.56
CA GLY A 278 16.20 8.00 -19.54
C GLY A 278 14.95 7.25 -19.99
N VAL A 279 14.42 6.38 -19.13
CA VAL A 279 13.05 5.86 -19.22
C VAL A 279 12.25 6.46 -18.07
N VAL A 280 11.28 7.32 -18.37
CA VAL A 280 10.47 8.03 -17.37
C VAL A 280 9.09 7.41 -17.30
N GLN A 281 8.74 6.82 -16.17
CA GLN A 281 7.39 6.30 -15.94
C GLN A 281 6.46 7.41 -15.44
N ARG A 282 5.36 7.64 -16.17
CA ARG A 282 4.43 8.76 -15.89
C ARG A 282 3.90 8.77 -14.46
N GLY A 283 3.46 7.60 -13.96
CA GLY A 283 2.91 7.44 -12.62
C GLY A 283 1.71 8.37 -12.33
N TRP A 284 1.35 8.51 -11.06
CA TRP A 284 0.31 9.48 -10.64
C TRP A 284 0.85 10.91 -10.61
N GLY A 285 2.17 11.06 -10.52
CA GLY A 285 2.84 12.35 -10.57
C GLY A 285 2.85 13.01 -11.96
N GLY A 286 2.40 12.33 -13.01
CA GLY A 286 2.30 12.92 -14.35
C GLY A 286 3.65 13.27 -14.97
N LEU A 287 4.71 12.53 -14.62
CA LEU A 287 6.04 12.78 -15.18
C LEU A 287 6.05 12.56 -16.69
N ALA A 288 6.79 13.39 -17.41
CA ALA A 288 6.92 13.27 -18.86
C ALA A 288 8.25 13.84 -19.35
N ALA A 289 8.92 13.09 -20.20
CA ALA A 289 10.11 13.47 -20.94
C ALA A 289 10.01 12.94 -22.37
N ASP A 290 10.47 13.72 -23.34
CA ASP A 290 10.52 13.32 -24.74
C ASP A 290 11.83 13.80 -25.39
N GLY A 291 12.30 13.04 -26.37
CA GLY A 291 13.56 13.24 -27.07
C GLY A 291 14.26 11.92 -27.40
N ASP A 292 15.27 11.96 -28.28
CA ASP A 292 15.99 10.75 -28.72
C ASP A 292 16.69 10.01 -27.55
N ASP A 293 17.01 10.74 -26.48
CA ASP A 293 17.63 10.25 -25.26
C ASP A 293 16.64 9.93 -24.13
N MET A 294 15.34 10.21 -24.31
CA MET A 294 14.33 10.15 -23.24
C MET A 294 13.02 9.52 -23.72
N LEU A 295 12.58 8.46 -23.07
CA LEU A 295 11.29 7.82 -23.36
C LEU A 295 10.35 7.88 -22.18
N THR A 296 9.16 8.48 -22.37
CA THR A 296 8.06 8.34 -21.41
C THR A 296 7.28 7.05 -21.64
N ILE A 297 7.04 6.31 -20.57
CA ILE A 297 6.25 5.07 -20.59
C ILE A 297 5.06 5.11 -19.62
N GLY A 298 4.07 4.27 -19.94
CA GLY A 298 2.96 3.93 -19.04
C GLY A 298 3.37 2.87 -18.01
N GLU A 299 2.39 2.09 -17.56
CA GLU A 299 2.67 0.93 -16.71
C GLU A 299 3.26 -0.21 -17.55
N VAL A 300 4.33 -0.82 -17.05
CA VAL A 300 4.98 -2.01 -17.62
C VAL A 300 5.49 -2.90 -16.48
N ALA A 301 5.74 -4.18 -16.77
CA ALA A 301 6.36 -5.12 -15.86
C ALA A 301 7.79 -4.68 -15.47
N HIS A 302 7.99 -4.26 -14.22
CA HIS A 302 9.33 -3.90 -13.71
C HIS A 302 10.28 -5.09 -13.68
N SER A 303 9.76 -6.31 -13.54
CA SER A 303 10.50 -7.57 -13.62
C SER A 303 11.21 -7.74 -14.97
N ALA A 304 10.59 -7.30 -16.06
CA ALA A 304 11.16 -7.32 -17.41
C ALA A 304 12.01 -6.08 -17.71
N LEU A 305 11.62 -4.91 -17.18
CA LEU A 305 12.30 -3.65 -17.45
C LEU A 305 13.60 -3.47 -16.67
N PHE A 306 13.59 -3.66 -15.35
CA PHE A 306 14.72 -3.30 -14.48
C PHE A 306 16.03 -4.05 -14.80
N PRO A 307 16.02 -5.33 -15.21
CA PRO A 307 17.24 -6.01 -15.65
C PRO A 307 17.92 -5.36 -16.87
N ARG A 308 17.22 -4.50 -17.61
CA ARG A 308 17.73 -3.79 -18.79
C ARG A 308 18.18 -2.35 -18.47
N MET A 309 18.08 -1.90 -17.22
CA MET A 309 18.41 -0.53 -16.80
C MET A 309 19.83 -0.44 -16.24
N ALA A 310 20.48 0.71 -16.40
CA ALA A 310 21.74 1.03 -15.70
C ALA A 310 21.51 1.34 -14.21
N ALA A 311 20.41 2.02 -13.90
CA ALA A 311 20.01 2.36 -12.54
C ALA A 311 18.50 2.61 -12.46
N VAL A 312 17.97 2.61 -11.23
CA VAL A 312 16.56 2.86 -10.94
C VAL A 312 16.46 4.00 -9.92
N VAL A 313 15.80 5.10 -10.30
CA VAL A 313 15.45 6.21 -9.42
C VAL A 313 13.98 6.15 -9.11
N HIS A 314 13.64 5.96 -7.83
CA HIS A 314 12.26 5.77 -7.41
C HIS A 314 11.99 6.37 -6.03
N HIS A 315 10.72 6.39 -5.65
CA HIS A 315 10.22 6.96 -4.39
C HIS A 315 10.30 6.00 -3.18
N ALA A 316 10.98 4.84 -3.32
CA ALA A 316 11.11 3.80 -2.29
C ALA A 316 9.78 3.20 -1.76
N GLY A 317 8.73 3.21 -2.59
CA GLY A 317 7.50 2.45 -2.37
C GLY A 317 7.56 1.01 -2.85
#